data_AF-A0A2T0L4W3-F1
#
_entry.id   AF-A0A2T0L4W3-F1
#
_cell.length_a   1.000
_cell.length_b   1.000
_cell.length_c   1.000
_cell.angle_alpha   90.00
_cell.angle_beta   90.00
_cell.angle_gamma   90.00
#
_symmetry.space_group_name_H-M   'P 1'
#
loop_
_entity.id
_entity.type
_entity.pdbx_description
1 polymer ?
#
loop_
_entity_poly.entity_id
_entity_poly.type
_entity_poly.pdbx_seq_one_letter_code
_entity_poly.pdbx_strand_id
1 'polypeptide(L)'
;MTIAQQERTASAPHGFGVEMTSGLERFTVQHGELTLSSVFQPIFSLSHMRAVGYEGLLRAHDALDRPVSPLDVFGEAARLGDVLQVDRLAQTLHLENFKVLGAEREWLFLNVHPGALTDPYLAAALLATLKRLDLPPRRIVLEVLEHRAEDLERLADAVRQFRERGFLIALDDFGAGHSNVERIWQLNPDIVKLDRIMLSHAAHRADMATILPGLVALLHEAGKLVLVEGVETEHEAQMALSCNADFVQGFFFGRPNPGAADALHATTCISELTERYRDQADARERRNASRLAPYLRAFERAAERLGAGEPLEEVCWNFLALDHAARCFLLDAKGKQAGRNVVLRADRAAHETRFLPLADAQGANWLRRPYFRDAINAPERVHVTRPYLSINEALPCVTLSVATRVGEQTCVLCGDIDWMDE
;
A
#
# COMPACT_ATOMS: atom_id res chain seq x y z
N MET A 1 -3.64 -54.55 19.20
CA MET A 1 -3.15 -54.59 17.80
C MET A 1 -2.94 -53.17 17.37
N THR A 2 -1.69 -52.73 17.44
CA THR A 2 -1.24 -51.37 17.16
C THR A 2 -0.81 -51.33 15.69
N ILE A 3 -1.49 -50.53 14.86
CA ILE A 3 -0.99 -50.20 13.53
C ILE A 3 -0.13 -48.96 13.71
N ALA A 4 1.18 -49.15 13.63
CA ALA A 4 2.16 -48.07 13.62
C ALA A 4 1.95 -47.19 12.38
N GLN A 5 1.71 -45.90 12.58
CA GLN A 5 1.96 -44.89 11.56
C GLN A 5 3.47 -44.82 11.38
N GLN A 6 3.97 -45.28 10.23
CA GLN A 6 5.32 -44.98 9.78
C GLN A 6 5.42 -43.48 9.51
N GLU A 7 6.24 -42.79 10.30
CA GLU A 7 6.80 -41.48 9.97
C GLU A 7 7.49 -41.59 8.60
N ARG A 8 6.96 -40.90 7.59
CA ARG A 8 7.64 -40.72 6.31
C ARG A 8 8.72 -39.65 6.52
N THR A 9 9.94 -40.06 6.83
CA THR A 9 11.12 -39.21 6.66
C THR A 9 11.25 -38.84 5.18
N ALA A 10 11.28 -37.55 4.88
CA ALA A 10 11.48 -37.08 3.51
C ALA A 10 12.93 -37.41 3.11
N SER A 11 13.12 -38.21 2.05
CA SER A 11 14.45 -38.49 1.52
C SER A 11 15.10 -37.17 1.07
N ALA A 12 16.25 -36.83 1.66
CA ALA A 12 17.00 -35.62 1.30
C ALA A 12 17.30 -35.58 -0.22
N PRO A 13 17.16 -34.42 -0.88
CA PRO A 13 17.58 -34.27 -2.26
C PRO A 13 19.11 -34.46 -2.40
N HIS A 14 19.56 -34.85 -3.59
CA HIS A 14 21.00 -34.99 -3.85
C HIS A 14 21.77 -33.70 -3.55
N GLY A 15 22.78 -33.79 -2.69
CA GLY A 15 23.61 -32.66 -2.25
C GLY A 15 23.12 -31.95 -0.99
N PHE A 16 21.96 -32.30 -0.44
CA PHE A 16 21.43 -31.70 0.77
C PHE A 16 21.74 -32.55 2.00
N GLY A 17 22.17 -31.86 3.06
CA GLY A 17 22.25 -32.42 4.41
C GLY A 17 20.91 -32.30 5.13
N VAL A 18 20.77 -33.04 6.23
CA VAL A 18 19.62 -32.95 7.14
C VAL A 18 20.11 -32.50 8.51
N GLU A 19 19.49 -31.47 9.06
CA GLU A 19 19.74 -30.94 10.40
C GLU A 19 18.44 -30.90 11.19
N MET A 20 18.52 -31.13 12.51
CA MET A 20 17.39 -30.97 13.42
C MET A 20 17.53 -29.66 14.18
N THR A 21 16.65 -28.70 13.91
CA THR A 21 16.67 -27.40 14.60
C THR A 21 15.28 -27.11 15.17
N SER A 22 15.21 -26.92 16.50
CA SER A 22 13.94 -26.70 17.22
C SER A 22 12.92 -27.83 17.04
N GLY A 23 13.38 -29.08 16.86
CA GLY A 23 12.52 -30.27 16.72
C GLY A 23 11.96 -30.50 15.32
N LEU A 24 12.36 -29.71 14.32
CA LEU A 24 11.97 -29.89 12.92
C LEU A 24 13.18 -30.38 12.10
N GLU A 25 12.94 -31.38 11.25
CA GLU A 25 13.88 -31.80 10.21
C GLU A 25 14.04 -30.65 9.21
N ARG A 26 15.27 -30.29 8.87
CA ARG A 26 15.55 -29.25 7.89
C ARG A 26 16.64 -29.68 6.95
N PHE A 27 16.51 -29.23 5.73
CA PHE A 27 17.53 -29.39 4.73
C PHE A 27 18.51 -28.22 4.80
N THR A 28 19.79 -28.55 4.74
CA THR A 28 20.89 -27.61 4.52
C THR A 28 21.64 -28.03 3.26
N VAL A 29 22.42 -27.12 2.68
CA VAL A 29 23.25 -27.47 1.51
C VAL A 29 24.61 -26.82 1.58
N GLN A 30 25.63 -27.58 1.18
CA GLN A 30 27.00 -27.09 1.10
C GLN A 30 27.22 -26.39 -0.24
N HIS A 31 27.80 -25.18 -0.20
CA HIS A 31 28.23 -24.44 -1.38
C HIS A 31 29.61 -23.84 -1.11
N GLY A 32 30.65 -24.45 -1.70
CA GLY A 32 32.03 -24.14 -1.32
C GLY A 32 32.29 -24.48 0.14
N GLU A 33 32.75 -23.50 0.92
CA GLU A 33 32.97 -23.61 2.37
C GLU A 33 31.76 -23.14 3.20
N LEU A 34 30.62 -22.85 2.54
CA LEU A 34 29.43 -22.33 3.19
C LEU A 34 28.38 -23.42 3.41
N THR A 35 27.79 -23.43 4.61
CA THR A 35 26.56 -24.14 4.90
C THR A 35 25.38 -23.19 4.74
N LEU A 36 24.50 -23.49 3.78
CA LEU A 36 23.31 -22.72 3.50
C LEU A 36 22.08 -23.36 4.15
N SER A 37 21.24 -22.53 4.77
CA SER A 37 19.97 -22.94 5.39
C SER A 37 18.85 -21.93 5.09
N SER A 38 17.60 -22.29 5.39
CA SER A 38 16.43 -21.42 5.23
C SER A 38 15.89 -20.95 6.57
N VAL A 39 15.47 -19.71 6.62
CA VAL A 39 14.52 -19.22 7.62
C VAL A 39 13.34 -18.58 6.92
N PHE A 40 12.21 -18.50 7.62
CA PHE A 40 10.96 -18.02 7.06
C PHE A 40 10.48 -16.81 7.85
N GLN A 41 10.21 -15.71 7.16
CA GLN A 41 9.57 -14.56 7.79
C GLN A 41 8.09 -14.55 7.45
N PRO A 42 7.18 -14.50 8.44
CA PRO A 42 5.76 -14.53 8.16
C PRO A 42 5.24 -13.22 7.57
N ILE A 43 4.31 -13.37 6.64
CA ILE A 43 3.52 -12.30 6.05
C ILE A 43 2.08 -12.46 6.54
N PHE A 44 1.54 -11.41 7.15
CA PHE A 44 0.22 -11.43 7.77
C PHE A 44 -0.79 -10.63 6.96
N SER A 45 -2.03 -11.13 6.87
CA SER A 45 -3.14 -10.33 6.38
C SER A 45 -3.78 -9.56 7.53
N LEU A 46 -3.92 -8.25 7.36
CA LEU A 46 -4.57 -7.39 8.35
C LEU A 46 -6.06 -7.72 8.48
N SER A 47 -6.75 -8.00 7.36
CA SER A 47 -8.18 -8.34 7.38
C SER A 47 -8.47 -9.74 7.92
N HIS A 48 -7.64 -10.73 7.60
CA HIS A 48 -7.84 -12.11 8.06
C HIS A 48 -7.19 -12.42 9.40
N MET A 49 -6.38 -11.50 9.94
CA MET A 49 -5.67 -11.59 11.22
C MET A 49 -4.84 -12.88 11.37
N ARG A 50 -4.22 -13.34 10.27
CA ARG A 50 -3.42 -14.57 10.25
C ARG A 50 -2.32 -14.52 9.21
N ALA A 51 -1.33 -15.41 9.37
CA ALA A 51 -0.32 -15.61 8.34
C ALA A 51 -0.99 -16.07 7.04
N VAL A 52 -0.61 -15.43 5.94
CA VAL A 52 -1.03 -15.79 4.57
C VAL A 52 0.13 -16.29 3.73
N GLY A 53 1.36 -16.02 4.15
CA GLY A 53 2.54 -16.51 3.49
C GLY A 53 3.78 -16.41 4.35
N TYR A 54 4.87 -16.91 3.80
CA TYR A 54 6.20 -16.84 4.37
C TYR A 54 7.20 -16.47 3.28
N GLU A 55 8.07 -15.51 3.56
CA GLU A 55 9.23 -15.23 2.72
C GLU A 55 10.37 -16.18 3.07
N GLY A 56 10.87 -16.91 2.05
CA GLY A 56 12.05 -17.75 2.18
C GLY A 56 13.32 -16.90 2.15
N LEU A 57 14.05 -16.89 3.27
CA LEU A 57 15.27 -16.11 3.43
C LEU A 57 16.48 -17.02 3.62
N LEU A 58 17.53 -16.78 2.84
CA LEU A 58 18.78 -17.51 2.95
C LEU A 58 19.51 -17.15 4.25
N ARG A 59 20.09 -18.16 4.91
CA ARG A 59 21.13 -17.99 5.92
C ARG A 59 22.35 -18.78 5.49
N ALA A 60 23.53 -18.21 5.72
CA ALA A 60 24.79 -18.83 5.38
C ALA A 60 25.73 -18.76 6.57
N HIS A 61 26.48 -19.83 6.80
CA HIS A 61 27.55 -19.89 7.79
C HIS A 61 28.80 -20.45 7.13
N ASP A 62 29.97 -19.97 7.52
CA ASP A 62 31.25 -20.50 7.05
C ASP A 62 31.64 -21.79 7.78
N ALA A 63 32.80 -22.37 7.43
CA ALA A 63 33.32 -23.60 8.04
C ALA A 63 33.59 -23.49 9.56
N LEU A 64 33.61 -22.27 10.12
CA LEU A 64 33.77 -21.99 11.55
C LEU A 64 32.44 -21.61 12.22
N ASP A 65 31.31 -21.82 11.53
CA ASP A 65 29.95 -21.50 11.99
C ASP A 65 29.72 -19.98 12.20
N ARG A 66 30.46 -19.12 11.50
CA ARG A 66 30.26 -17.67 11.56
C ARG A 66 29.23 -17.26 10.51
N PRO A 67 28.26 -16.37 10.84
CA PRO A 67 27.24 -15.95 9.90
C PRO A 67 27.85 -15.13 8.75
N VAL A 68 27.44 -15.46 7.53
CA VAL A 68 27.77 -14.75 6.29
C VAL A 68 26.48 -14.13 5.74
N SER A 69 26.52 -12.85 5.39
CA SER A 69 25.36 -12.14 4.87
C SER A 69 24.94 -12.72 3.51
N PRO A 70 23.63 -12.91 3.23
CA PRO A 70 23.16 -13.27 1.89
C PRO A 70 23.69 -12.33 0.81
N LEU A 71 23.81 -11.03 1.09
CA LEU A 71 24.40 -10.06 0.15
C LEU A 71 25.85 -10.42 -0.22
N ASP A 72 26.65 -10.90 0.73
CA ASP A 72 28.02 -11.32 0.47
C ASP A 72 28.05 -12.63 -0.33
N VAL A 73 27.14 -13.57 -0.02
CA VAL A 73 27.01 -14.84 -0.77
C VAL A 73 26.67 -14.57 -2.23
N PHE A 74 25.64 -13.76 -2.50
CA PHE A 74 25.23 -13.41 -3.87
C PHE A 74 26.24 -12.49 -4.56
N GLY A 75 26.90 -11.59 -3.82
CA GLY A 75 27.97 -10.73 -4.35
C GLY A 75 29.19 -11.52 -4.81
N GLU A 76 29.59 -12.53 -4.04
CA GLU A 76 30.66 -13.46 -4.43
C GLU A 76 30.25 -14.31 -5.64
N ALA A 77 29.04 -14.86 -5.63
CA ALA A 77 28.51 -15.62 -6.76
C ALA A 77 28.45 -14.79 -8.04
N ALA A 78 28.07 -13.51 -7.96
CA ALA A 78 28.08 -12.60 -9.10
C ALA A 78 29.50 -12.37 -9.64
N ARG A 79 30.50 -12.23 -8.76
CA ARG A 79 31.91 -12.08 -9.14
C ARG A 79 32.47 -13.31 -9.85
N LEU A 80 32.00 -14.51 -9.50
CA LEU A 80 32.39 -15.79 -10.10
C LEU A 80 31.56 -16.17 -11.33
N GLY A 81 30.42 -15.51 -11.57
CA GLY A 81 29.50 -15.83 -12.66
C GLY A 81 28.45 -16.90 -12.32
N ASP A 82 28.31 -17.26 -11.04
CA ASP A 82 27.48 -18.36 -10.55
C ASP A 82 26.17 -17.90 -9.90
N VAL A 83 25.81 -16.62 -10.01
CA VAL A 83 24.64 -16.03 -9.34
C VAL A 83 23.33 -16.80 -9.61
N LEU A 84 23.11 -17.24 -10.85
CA LEU A 84 21.91 -18.01 -11.23
C LEU A 84 21.91 -19.43 -10.62
N GLN A 85 23.08 -20.01 -10.40
CA GLN A 85 23.20 -21.32 -9.76
C GLN A 85 22.91 -21.21 -8.26
N VAL A 86 23.43 -20.18 -7.59
CA VAL A 86 23.14 -19.91 -6.18
C VAL A 86 21.67 -19.56 -5.96
N ASP A 87 21.08 -18.75 -6.85
CA ASP A 87 19.64 -18.45 -6.84
C ASP A 87 18.79 -19.74 -6.93
N ARG A 88 19.08 -20.61 -7.90
CA ARG A 88 18.40 -21.92 -8.03
C ARG A 88 18.59 -22.79 -6.78
N LEU A 89 19.78 -22.77 -6.19
CA LEU A 89 20.10 -23.55 -4.99
C LEU A 89 19.26 -23.06 -3.80
N ALA A 90 19.21 -21.74 -3.57
CA ALA A 90 18.40 -21.12 -2.54
C ALA A 90 16.91 -21.41 -2.74
N GLN A 91 16.38 -21.28 -3.96
CA GLN A 91 14.99 -21.63 -4.28
C GLN A 91 14.67 -23.09 -3.95
N THR A 92 15.53 -24.01 -4.36
CA THR A 92 15.34 -25.44 -4.07
C THR A 92 15.34 -25.69 -2.56
N LEU A 93 16.30 -25.10 -1.84
CA LEU A 93 16.39 -25.18 -0.38
C LEU A 93 15.15 -24.63 0.33
N HIS A 94 14.65 -23.48 -0.11
CA HIS A 94 13.43 -22.86 0.44
C HIS A 94 12.20 -23.73 0.17
N LEU A 95 12.06 -24.30 -1.02
CA LEU A 95 10.94 -25.18 -1.36
C LEU A 95 10.92 -26.47 -0.52
N GLU A 96 12.08 -27.09 -0.33
CA GLU A 96 12.22 -28.26 0.53
C GLU A 96 11.84 -27.95 1.97
N ASN A 97 12.43 -26.90 2.54
CA ASN A 97 12.18 -26.52 3.92
C ASN A 97 10.75 -26.01 4.14
N PHE A 98 10.13 -25.38 3.13
CA PHE A 98 8.74 -24.97 3.17
C PHE A 98 7.78 -26.16 3.20
N LYS A 99 8.11 -27.25 2.49
CA LYS A 99 7.35 -28.50 2.59
C LYS A 99 7.40 -29.08 4.00
N VAL A 100 8.57 -29.03 4.64
CA VAL A 100 8.74 -29.53 6.02
C VAL A 100 8.11 -28.60 7.06
N LEU A 101 8.02 -27.29 6.77
CA LEU A 101 7.32 -26.31 7.63
C LEU A 101 5.86 -26.71 7.90
N GLY A 102 5.25 -27.55 7.05
CA GLY A 102 3.89 -28.03 7.23
C GLY A 102 2.82 -26.99 6.92
N ALA A 103 3.20 -25.87 6.30
CA ALA A 103 2.25 -24.88 5.80
C ALA A 103 1.34 -25.55 4.75
N GLU A 104 0.02 -25.48 4.93
CA GLU A 104 -0.94 -26.14 4.02
C GLU A 104 -1.57 -25.16 3.03
N ARG A 105 -1.83 -23.92 3.47
CA ARG A 105 -2.64 -22.94 2.73
C ARG A 105 -1.87 -21.66 2.42
N GLU A 106 -0.79 -21.43 3.14
CA GLU A 106 0.04 -20.24 3.05
C GLU A 106 0.86 -20.27 1.77
N TRP A 107 1.21 -19.08 1.28
CA TRP A 107 2.13 -18.92 0.17
C TRP A 107 3.59 -19.00 0.63
N LEU A 108 4.47 -19.46 -0.26
CA LEU A 108 5.91 -19.24 -0.17
C LEU A 108 6.28 -18.12 -1.12
N PHE A 109 6.81 -17.03 -0.58
CA PHE A 109 7.41 -15.96 -1.35
C PHE A 109 8.88 -16.31 -1.60
N LEU A 110 9.25 -16.34 -2.88
CA LEU A 110 10.58 -16.68 -3.34
C LEU A 110 11.16 -15.50 -4.12
N ASN A 111 12.26 -14.96 -3.61
CA ASN A 111 13.14 -14.10 -4.38
C ASN A 111 13.67 -14.87 -5.60
N VAL A 112 13.55 -14.27 -6.79
CA VAL A 112 14.06 -14.86 -8.04
C VAL A 112 14.84 -13.85 -8.85
N HIS A 113 16.04 -14.25 -9.27
CA HIS A 113 16.81 -13.45 -10.21
C HIS A 113 16.09 -13.39 -11.58
N PRO A 114 15.91 -12.21 -12.22
CA PRO A 114 15.19 -12.11 -13.51
C PRO A 114 15.77 -12.99 -14.63
N GLY A 115 17.09 -13.20 -14.62
CA GLY A 115 17.76 -14.13 -15.54
C GLY A 115 17.31 -15.59 -15.37
N ALA A 116 16.94 -16.02 -14.16
CA ALA A 116 16.44 -17.38 -13.92
C ALA A 116 15.03 -17.59 -14.47
N LEU A 117 14.19 -16.54 -14.50
CA LEU A 117 12.85 -16.60 -15.09
C LEU A 117 12.89 -16.70 -16.62
N THR A 118 13.87 -16.04 -17.24
CA THR A 118 14.00 -15.96 -18.69
C THR A 118 14.85 -17.08 -19.31
N ASP A 119 15.49 -17.90 -18.47
CA ASP A 119 16.21 -19.11 -18.86
C ASP A 119 15.26 -20.34 -18.85
N PRO A 120 15.02 -20.98 -20.01
CA PRO A 120 14.09 -22.12 -20.09
C PRO A 120 14.51 -23.33 -19.25
N TYR A 121 15.81 -23.56 -19.06
CA TYR A 121 16.31 -24.69 -18.27
C TYR A 121 16.09 -24.45 -16.78
N LEU A 122 16.37 -23.25 -16.29
CA LEU A 122 16.12 -22.87 -14.89
C LEU A 122 14.62 -22.86 -14.57
N ALA A 123 13.80 -22.30 -15.47
CA ALA A 123 12.35 -22.35 -15.34
C ALA A 123 11.81 -23.80 -15.27
N ALA A 124 12.30 -24.70 -16.14
CA ALA A 124 11.92 -26.11 -16.12
C ALA A 124 12.38 -26.81 -14.83
N ALA A 125 13.56 -26.47 -14.31
CA ALA A 125 14.08 -27.02 -13.06
C ALA A 125 13.20 -26.65 -11.86
N LEU A 126 12.75 -25.39 -11.76
CA LEU A 126 11.82 -24.95 -10.71
C LEU A 126 10.51 -25.76 -10.75
N LEU A 127 9.92 -25.91 -11.94
CA LEU A 127 8.69 -26.69 -12.14
C LEU A 127 8.89 -28.17 -11.78
N ALA A 128 10.04 -28.75 -12.11
CA ALA A 128 10.36 -30.14 -11.76
C ALA A 128 10.49 -30.33 -10.25
N THR A 129 11.10 -29.37 -9.54
CA THR A 129 11.19 -29.37 -8.07
C THR A 129 9.79 -29.32 -7.45
N LEU A 130 8.93 -28.40 -7.90
CA LEU A 130 7.54 -28.31 -7.40
C LEU A 130 6.76 -29.60 -7.62
N LYS A 131 6.89 -30.20 -8.81
CA LYS A 131 6.23 -31.48 -9.12
C LYS A 131 6.70 -32.61 -8.21
N ARG A 132 8.00 -32.69 -7.91
CA ARG A 132 8.55 -33.69 -6.99
C ARG A 132 8.04 -33.51 -5.56
N LEU A 133 7.87 -32.27 -5.12
CA LEU A 133 7.39 -31.93 -3.78
C LEU A 133 5.86 -31.97 -3.63
N ASP A 134 5.15 -32.23 -4.73
CA ASP A 134 3.69 -32.11 -4.80
C ASP A 134 3.22 -30.74 -4.28
N LEU A 135 3.94 -29.68 -4.69
CA LEU A 135 3.61 -28.29 -4.37
C LEU A 135 2.99 -27.63 -5.61
N PRO A 136 1.72 -27.20 -5.54
CA PRO A 136 1.08 -26.57 -6.69
C PRO A 136 1.63 -25.15 -6.90
N PRO A 137 1.87 -24.71 -8.15
CA PRO A 137 2.37 -23.37 -8.47
C PRO A 137 1.66 -22.19 -7.79
N ARG A 138 0.33 -22.30 -7.59
CA ARG A 138 -0.49 -21.29 -6.88
C ARG A 138 -0.12 -21.05 -5.42
N ARG A 139 0.74 -21.89 -4.86
CA ARG A 139 1.30 -21.70 -3.52
C ARG A 139 2.61 -20.91 -3.53
N ILE A 140 3.12 -20.54 -4.70
CA ILE A 140 4.40 -19.86 -4.84
C ILE A 140 4.15 -18.46 -5.40
N VAL A 141 4.67 -17.47 -4.69
CA VAL A 141 4.76 -16.08 -5.12
C VAL A 141 6.21 -15.84 -5.55
N LEU A 142 6.41 -15.50 -6.82
CA LEU A 142 7.74 -15.16 -7.33
C LEU A 142 7.94 -13.65 -7.16
N GLU A 143 8.92 -13.27 -6.34
CA GLU A 143 9.30 -11.88 -6.13
C GLU A 143 10.31 -11.49 -7.20
N VAL A 144 9.90 -10.58 -8.07
CA VAL A 144 10.72 -10.09 -9.16
C VAL A 144 11.43 -8.83 -8.67
N LEU A 145 12.72 -8.99 -8.37
CA LEU A 145 13.59 -7.91 -7.91
C LEU A 145 13.78 -6.81 -8.97
N GLU A 146 14.11 -5.63 -8.48
CA GLU A 146 14.51 -4.46 -9.26
C GLU A 146 15.90 -4.68 -9.91
N HIS A 147 15.97 -5.54 -10.93
CA HIS A 147 17.12 -5.52 -11.84
C HIS A 147 16.79 -4.67 -13.08
N ARG A 148 17.82 -4.01 -13.62
CA ARG A 148 17.83 -3.55 -15.01
C ARG A 148 17.86 -4.79 -15.89
N ALA A 149 16.71 -5.45 -16.04
CA ALA A 149 16.57 -6.40 -17.12
C ALA A 149 16.88 -5.63 -18.40
N GLU A 150 17.96 -6.02 -19.09
CA GLU A 150 18.34 -5.43 -20.38
C GLU A 150 17.22 -5.59 -21.42
N ASP A 151 16.26 -6.49 -21.15
CA ASP A 151 15.07 -6.76 -21.93
C ASP A 151 13.84 -6.99 -21.01
N LEU A 152 13.12 -5.91 -20.70
CA LEU A 152 11.92 -5.93 -19.86
C LEU A 152 10.74 -6.64 -20.55
N GLU A 153 10.70 -6.66 -21.89
CA GLU A 153 9.68 -7.38 -22.66
C GLU A 153 9.86 -8.89 -22.48
N ARG A 154 11.09 -9.40 -22.62
CA ARG A 154 11.39 -10.81 -22.37
C ARG A 154 11.07 -11.23 -20.95
N LEU A 155 11.32 -10.36 -19.96
CA LEU A 155 10.93 -10.63 -18.58
C LEU A 155 9.40 -10.67 -18.42
N ALA A 156 8.67 -9.73 -19.02
CA ALA A 156 7.20 -9.70 -18.98
C ALA A 156 6.60 -10.98 -19.61
N ASP A 157 7.18 -11.46 -20.70
CA ASP A 157 6.78 -12.70 -21.35
C ASP A 157 7.02 -13.93 -20.46
N ALA A 158 8.18 -14.00 -19.80
CA ALA A 158 8.47 -15.07 -18.85
C ALA A 158 7.48 -15.04 -17.67
N VAL A 159 7.29 -13.86 -17.06
CA VAL A 159 6.35 -13.64 -15.95
C VAL A 159 4.93 -14.09 -16.34
N ARG A 160 4.45 -13.70 -17.53
CA ARG A 160 3.15 -14.13 -18.06
C ARG A 160 3.05 -15.65 -18.15
N GLN A 161 4.07 -16.34 -18.66
CA GLN A 161 4.06 -17.80 -18.73
C GLN A 161 4.08 -18.47 -17.34
N PHE A 162 4.71 -17.86 -16.33
CA PHE A 162 4.63 -18.36 -14.95
C PHE A 162 3.22 -18.16 -14.38
N ARG A 163 2.59 -17.02 -14.62
CA ARG A 163 1.19 -16.76 -14.22
C ARG A 163 0.21 -17.74 -14.87
N GLU A 164 0.37 -18.04 -16.16
CA GLU A 164 -0.45 -19.04 -16.87
C GLU A 164 -0.33 -20.45 -16.27
N ARG A 165 0.82 -20.77 -15.64
CA ARG A 165 1.05 -22.02 -14.90
C ARG A 165 0.52 -21.96 -13.46
N GLY A 166 -0.01 -20.83 -13.04
CA GLY A 166 -0.68 -20.61 -11.75
C GLY A 166 0.19 -19.98 -10.67
N PHE A 167 1.41 -19.54 -10.95
CA PHE A 167 2.20 -18.78 -9.98
C PHE A 167 1.58 -17.40 -9.72
N LEU A 168 1.79 -16.88 -8.52
CA LEU A 168 1.56 -15.48 -8.22
C LEU A 168 2.86 -14.71 -8.42
N ILE A 169 2.74 -13.43 -8.76
CA ILE A 169 3.88 -12.55 -8.99
C ILE A 169 3.83 -11.38 -8.01
N ALA A 170 4.93 -11.14 -7.33
CA ALA A 170 5.13 -9.94 -6.54
C ALA A 170 6.19 -9.04 -7.19
N LEU A 171 5.91 -7.73 -7.21
CA LEU A 171 6.92 -6.72 -7.50
C LEU A 171 7.52 -6.26 -6.18
N ASP A 172 8.82 -6.42 -6.03
CA ASP A 172 9.55 -6.10 -4.81
C ASP A 172 10.08 -4.66 -4.77
N ASP A 173 10.38 -4.14 -3.57
CA ASP A 173 11.00 -2.83 -3.33
C ASP A 173 10.33 -1.65 -4.08
N PHE A 174 9.00 -1.65 -4.19
CA PHE A 174 8.30 -0.55 -4.86
C PHE A 174 8.45 0.75 -4.07
N GLY A 175 8.98 1.78 -4.74
CA GLY A 175 9.26 3.09 -4.16
C GLY A 175 10.72 3.34 -3.77
N ALA A 176 11.57 2.31 -3.80
CA ALA A 176 13.02 2.47 -3.77
C ALA A 176 13.52 2.83 -5.19
N GLY A 177 14.35 3.87 -5.31
CA GLY A 177 15.21 4.13 -6.47
C GLY A 177 14.55 4.23 -7.85
N HIS A 178 14.36 3.08 -8.53
CA HIS A 178 13.93 2.97 -9.93
C HIS A 178 12.67 2.12 -10.15
N SER A 179 12.00 1.61 -9.11
CA SER A 179 10.69 0.96 -9.23
C SER A 179 9.61 1.96 -9.64
N ASN A 180 9.13 1.84 -10.89
CA ASN A 180 8.18 2.78 -11.50
C ASN A 180 6.82 2.12 -11.78
N VAL A 181 5.79 2.95 -11.98
CA VAL A 181 4.42 2.51 -12.32
C VAL A 181 4.39 1.71 -13.64
N GLU A 182 5.34 1.96 -14.54
CA GLU A 182 5.45 1.24 -15.82
C GLU A 182 5.68 -0.26 -15.63
N ARG A 183 6.49 -0.68 -14.64
CA ARG A 183 6.69 -2.11 -14.33
C ARG A 183 5.42 -2.79 -13.84
N ILE A 184 4.57 -2.07 -13.10
CA ILE A 184 3.26 -2.60 -12.67
C ILE A 184 2.41 -2.91 -13.91
N TRP A 185 2.43 -2.05 -14.92
CA TRP A 185 1.66 -2.28 -16.16
C TRP A 185 2.24 -3.38 -17.02
N GLN A 186 3.56 -3.44 -17.16
CA GLN A 186 4.21 -4.41 -18.06
C GLN A 186 4.27 -5.82 -17.47
N LEU A 187 4.66 -5.96 -16.20
CA LEU A 187 4.74 -7.26 -15.52
C LEU A 187 3.37 -7.74 -15.02
N ASN A 188 2.42 -6.81 -14.83
CA ASN A 188 1.08 -7.08 -14.32
C ASN A 188 1.09 -7.99 -13.08
N PRO A 189 1.82 -7.60 -12.00
CA PRO A 189 1.97 -8.44 -10.82
C PRO A 189 0.62 -8.63 -10.11
N ASP A 190 0.55 -9.60 -9.21
CA ASP A 190 -0.61 -9.82 -8.34
C ASP A 190 -0.45 -9.08 -7.00
N ILE A 191 0.79 -8.92 -6.54
CA ILE A 191 1.15 -8.23 -5.28
C ILE A 191 2.22 -7.16 -5.56
N VAL A 192 2.11 -6.00 -4.92
CA VAL A 192 3.15 -4.97 -4.90
C VAL A 192 3.64 -4.80 -3.46
N LYS A 193 4.95 -4.99 -3.27
CA LYS A 193 5.61 -4.85 -1.97
C LYS A 193 6.13 -3.42 -1.85
N LEU A 194 5.65 -2.69 -0.84
CA LEU A 194 6.06 -1.31 -0.56
C LEU A 194 7.26 -1.33 0.35
N ASP A 195 8.34 -0.70 -0.10
CA ASP A 195 9.60 -0.63 0.63
C ASP A 195 9.44 0.10 1.97
N ARG A 196 10.26 -0.32 2.94
CA ARG A 196 10.31 0.24 4.28
C ARG A 196 10.59 1.74 4.30
N ILE A 197 11.39 2.27 3.37
CA ILE A 197 11.71 3.71 3.34
C ILE A 197 10.43 4.52 3.09
N MET A 198 9.53 4.04 2.23
CA MET A 198 8.23 4.69 2.03
C MET A 198 7.40 4.72 3.31
N LEU A 199 7.32 3.57 4.01
CA LEU A 199 6.59 3.48 5.27
C LEU A 199 7.20 4.38 6.34
N SER A 200 8.51 4.34 6.51
CA SER A 200 9.23 5.15 7.47
C SER A 200 9.07 6.65 7.19
N HIS A 201 9.16 7.07 5.93
CA HIS A 201 8.89 8.45 5.54
C HIS A 201 7.45 8.85 5.83
N ALA A 202 6.47 8.00 5.51
CA ALA A 202 5.06 8.26 5.81
C ALA A 202 4.79 8.33 7.33
N ALA A 203 5.51 7.55 8.14
CA ALA A 203 5.38 7.57 9.59
C ALA A 203 5.94 8.86 10.24
N HIS A 204 6.92 9.52 9.60
CA HIS A 204 7.63 10.67 10.18
C HIS A 204 7.38 12.00 9.45
N ARG A 205 6.71 11.99 8.29
CA ARG A 205 6.45 13.20 7.49
C ARG A 205 4.98 13.28 7.06
N ALA A 206 4.32 14.38 7.42
CA ALA A 206 2.89 14.59 7.17
C ALA A 206 2.52 14.59 5.67
N ASP A 207 3.41 15.09 4.82
CA ASP A 207 3.23 15.06 3.36
C ASP A 207 3.16 13.62 2.83
N MET A 208 4.10 12.78 3.26
CA MET A 208 4.15 11.36 2.86
C MET A 208 3.03 10.53 3.49
N ALA A 209 2.64 10.83 4.73
CA ALA A 209 1.50 10.22 5.41
C ALA A 209 0.19 10.37 4.61
N THR A 210 0.04 11.51 3.91
CA THR A 210 -1.15 11.81 3.09
C THR A 210 -1.11 11.11 1.73
N ILE A 211 0.09 10.87 1.19
CA ILE A 211 0.28 10.27 -0.14
C ILE A 211 0.08 8.75 -0.10
N LEU A 212 0.56 8.09 0.95
CA LEU A 212 0.59 6.63 1.03
C LEU A 212 -0.80 5.96 0.83
N PRO A 213 -1.90 6.41 1.49
CA PRO A 213 -3.23 5.85 1.23
C PRO A 213 -3.70 6.04 -0.21
N GLY A 214 -3.35 7.16 -0.85
CA GLY A 214 -3.68 7.43 -2.25
C GLY A 214 -2.93 6.50 -3.21
N LEU A 215 -1.66 6.19 -2.90
CA LEU A 215 -0.88 5.21 -3.66
C LEU A 215 -1.47 3.81 -3.53
N VAL A 216 -1.81 3.36 -2.31
CA VAL A 216 -2.42 2.04 -2.08
C VAL A 216 -3.76 1.94 -2.82
N ALA A 217 -4.60 2.98 -2.76
CA ALA A 217 -5.86 3.02 -3.51
C ALA A 217 -5.65 2.87 -5.02
N LEU A 218 -4.64 3.52 -5.60
CA LEU A 218 -4.31 3.39 -7.02
C LEU A 218 -3.88 1.95 -7.37
N LEU A 219 -3.10 1.30 -6.50
CA LEU A 219 -2.69 -0.10 -6.68
C LEU A 219 -3.91 -1.04 -6.63
N HIS A 220 -4.83 -0.80 -5.70
CA HIS A 220 -6.10 -1.53 -5.61
C HIS A 220 -6.98 -1.33 -6.85
N GLU A 221 -7.10 -0.10 -7.36
CA GLU A 221 -7.82 0.20 -8.61
C GLU A 221 -7.18 -0.48 -9.83
N ALA A 222 -5.85 -0.67 -9.81
CA ALA A 222 -5.12 -1.47 -10.80
C ALA A 222 -5.23 -2.99 -10.57
N GLY A 223 -6.02 -3.44 -9.59
CA GLY A 223 -6.24 -4.85 -9.27
C GLY A 223 -5.02 -5.54 -8.64
N LYS A 224 -4.26 -4.81 -7.82
CA LYS A 224 -3.05 -5.30 -7.12
C LYS A 224 -3.32 -5.37 -5.63
N LEU A 225 -2.82 -6.41 -4.97
CA LEU A 225 -2.73 -6.44 -3.51
C LEU A 225 -1.45 -5.74 -3.07
N VAL A 226 -1.47 -5.14 -1.87
CA VAL A 226 -0.36 -4.39 -1.31
C VAL A 226 0.19 -5.08 -0.07
N LEU A 227 1.49 -5.34 -0.09
CA LEU A 227 2.27 -5.81 1.06
C LEU A 227 3.15 -4.66 1.54
N VAL A 228 3.04 -4.25 2.81
CA VAL A 228 3.95 -3.29 3.42
C VAL A 228 5.05 -4.02 4.18
N GLU A 229 6.29 -3.72 3.84
CA GLU A 229 7.46 -4.40 4.41
C GLU A 229 8.23 -3.57 5.43
N GLY A 230 9.06 -4.27 6.21
CA GLY A 230 9.95 -3.65 7.17
C GLY A 230 9.23 -2.94 8.32
N VAL A 231 8.04 -3.39 8.70
CA VAL A 231 7.28 -2.84 9.84
C VAL A 231 7.98 -3.21 11.16
N GLU A 232 8.55 -2.23 11.85
CA GLU A 232 9.31 -2.47 13.09
C GLU A 232 8.66 -1.87 14.32
N THR A 233 7.81 -0.86 14.16
CA THR A 233 7.16 -0.17 15.26
C THR A 233 5.63 -0.25 15.18
N GLU A 234 4.97 -0.07 16.32
CA GLU A 234 3.51 0.00 16.34
C GLU A 234 2.97 1.17 15.50
N HIS A 235 3.68 2.31 15.51
CA HIS A 235 3.28 3.48 14.72
C HIS A 235 3.32 3.19 13.21
N GLU A 236 4.36 2.51 12.73
CA GLU A 236 4.44 2.01 11.35
C GLU A 236 3.32 0.99 11.05
N ALA A 237 2.98 0.12 12.00
CA ALA A 237 1.86 -0.81 11.85
C ALA A 237 0.50 -0.09 11.75
N GLN A 238 0.27 0.95 12.56
CA GLN A 238 -0.93 1.79 12.48
C GLN A 238 -1.00 2.51 11.13
N MET A 239 0.14 3.00 10.63
CA MET A 239 0.23 3.60 9.30
C MET A 239 -0.14 2.61 8.20
N ALA A 240 0.38 1.38 8.22
CA ALA A 240 0.05 0.33 7.26
C ALA A 240 -1.45 -0.01 7.25
N LEU A 241 -2.08 -0.06 8.43
CA LEU A 241 -3.53 -0.24 8.53
C LEU A 241 -4.29 0.97 7.99
N SER A 242 -3.84 2.19 8.31
CA SER A 242 -4.49 3.44 7.89
C SER A 242 -4.46 3.69 6.39
N CYS A 243 -3.43 3.17 5.70
CA CYS A 243 -3.33 3.27 4.24
C CYS A 243 -4.05 2.12 3.52
N ASN A 244 -4.76 1.26 4.25
CA ASN A 244 -5.51 0.12 3.72
C ASN A 244 -4.62 -0.94 3.04
N ALA A 245 -3.42 -1.20 3.58
CA ALA A 245 -2.59 -2.31 3.10
C ALA A 245 -3.28 -3.66 3.33
N ASP A 246 -3.10 -4.61 2.41
CA ASP A 246 -3.69 -5.95 2.52
C ASP A 246 -2.86 -6.85 3.44
N PHE A 247 -1.54 -6.75 3.29
CA PHE A 247 -0.55 -7.57 3.96
C PHE A 247 0.53 -6.73 4.63
N VAL A 248 1.13 -7.29 5.69
CA VAL A 248 2.25 -6.69 6.42
C VAL A 248 3.33 -7.73 6.72
N GLN A 249 4.57 -7.27 6.70
CA GLN A 249 5.74 -8.05 7.08
C GLN A 249 6.73 -7.16 7.84
N GLY A 250 7.27 -7.68 8.95
CA GLY A 250 8.26 -6.95 9.73
C GLY A 250 8.42 -7.46 11.15
N PHE A 251 9.45 -6.99 11.84
CA PHE A 251 9.82 -7.47 13.17
C PHE A 251 8.77 -7.18 14.24
N PHE A 252 7.90 -6.19 14.01
CA PHE A 252 6.77 -5.91 14.90
C PHE A 252 5.81 -7.10 14.98
N PHE A 253 5.58 -7.81 13.86
CA PHE A 253 4.65 -8.93 13.79
C PHE A 253 5.33 -10.30 13.91
N GLY A 254 6.55 -10.43 13.38
CA GLY A 254 7.27 -11.70 13.39
C GLY A 254 8.66 -11.58 12.76
N ARG A 255 9.67 -12.06 13.49
CA ARG A 255 11.04 -12.15 13.00
C ARG A 255 11.22 -13.39 12.11
N PRO A 256 12.17 -13.37 11.15
CA PRO A 256 12.57 -14.56 10.41
C PRO A 256 12.92 -15.69 11.37
N ASN A 257 12.30 -16.86 11.19
CA ASN A 257 12.51 -18.02 12.04
C ASN A 257 12.63 -19.30 11.20
N PRO A 258 13.55 -20.21 11.55
CA PRO A 258 13.39 -21.66 11.43
C PRO A 258 11.98 -22.26 11.24
N GLY A 259 11.03 -21.95 12.12
CA GLY A 259 9.72 -22.60 12.20
C GLY A 259 8.56 -21.73 11.73
N ALA A 260 7.34 -22.30 11.79
CA ALA A 260 6.13 -21.57 11.47
C ALA A 260 5.88 -20.44 12.50
N ALA A 261 5.13 -19.43 12.10
CA ALA A 261 4.80 -18.33 12.99
C ALA A 261 3.85 -18.78 14.12
N ASP A 262 3.95 -18.10 15.26
CA ASP A 262 2.97 -18.23 16.33
C ASP A 262 1.66 -17.53 15.92
N ALA A 263 0.71 -18.33 15.45
CA ALA A 263 -0.58 -17.84 14.97
C ALA A 263 -1.38 -17.10 16.05
N LEU A 264 -1.25 -17.49 17.32
CA LEU A 264 -1.97 -16.85 18.42
C LEU A 264 -1.39 -15.47 18.71
N HIS A 265 -0.05 -15.37 18.78
CA HIS A 265 0.62 -14.08 18.95
C HIS A 265 0.24 -13.09 17.86
N ALA A 266 0.29 -13.52 16.59
CA ALA A 266 -0.05 -12.68 15.46
C ALA A 266 -1.51 -12.20 15.49
N THR A 267 -2.46 -13.10 15.79
CA THR A 267 -3.89 -12.76 15.87
C THR A 267 -4.12 -11.69 16.94
N THR A 268 -3.53 -11.87 18.13
CA THR A 268 -3.64 -10.90 19.23
C THR A 268 -3.05 -9.55 18.85
N CYS A 269 -1.84 -9.54 18.26
CA CYS A 269 -1.16 -8.32 17.82
C CYS A 269 -2.01 -7.51 16.82
N ILE A 270 -2.57 -8.18 15.81
CA ILE A 270 -3.39 -7.51 14.78
C ILE A 270 -4.74 -7.06 15.36
N SER A 271 -5.34 -7.83 16.28
CA SER A 271 -6.58 -7.44 16.96
C SER A 271 -6.40 -6.18 17.78
N GLU A 272 -5.35 -6.10 18.61
CA GLU A 272 -5.05 -4.91 19.42
C GLU A 272 -4.78 -3.68 18.54
N LEU A 273 -4.03 -3.87 17.43
CA LEU A 273 -3.78 -2.81 16.46
C LEU A 273 -5.09 -2.28 15.84
N THR A 274 -6.00 -3.19 15.48
CA THR A 274 -7.29 -2.86 14.88
C THR A 274 -8.20 -2.11 15.84
N GLU A 275 -8.21 -2.48 17.12
CA GLU A 275 -8.95 -1.76 18.16
C GLU A 275 -8.44 -0.34 18.34
N ARG A 276 -7.11 -0.17 18.47
CA ARG A 276 -6.51 1.17 18.60
C ARG A 276 -6.79 2.06 17.40
N TYR A 277 -6.73 1.50 16.19
CA TYR A 277 -7.07 2.23 14.98
C TYR A 277 -8.53 2.69 14.97
N ARG A 278 -9.47 1.83 15.41
CA ARG A 278 -10.88 2.21 15.55
C ARG A 278 -11.04 3.38 16.51
N ASP A 279 -10.42 3.32 17.68
CA ASP A 279 -10.51 4.39 18.68
C ASP A 279 -9.94 5.72 18.16
N GLN A 280 -8.81 5.66 17.44
CA GLN A 280 -8.21 6.83 16.81
C GLN A 280 -9.08 7.40 15.68
N ALA A 281 -9.69 6.54 14.85
CA ALA A 281 -10.58 6.93 13.78
C ALA A 281 -11.83 7.63 14.33
N ASP A 282 -12.47 7.04 15.36
CA ASP A 282 -13.62 7.62 16.05
C ASP A 282 -13.28 8.98 16.67
N ALA A 283 -12.11 9.10 17.32
CA ALA A 283 -11.66 10.35 17.90
C ALA A 283 -11.41 11.44 16.83
N ARG A 284 -10.82 11.06 15.68
CA ARG A 284 -10.59 11.97 14.54
C ARG A 284 -11.92 12.42 13.94
N GLU A 285 -12.88 11.53 13.76
CA GLU A 285 -14.21 11.86 13.24
C GLU A 285 -14.94 12.84 14.16
N ARG A 286 -14.96 12.58 15.47
CA ARG A 286 -15.57 13.51 16.46
C ARG A 286 -14.92 14.88 16.45
N ARG A 287 -13.59 14.94 16.35
CA ARG A 287 -12.85 16.21 16.25
C ARG A 287 -13.22 16.97 14.97
N ASN A 288 -13.21 16.28 13.83
CA ASN A 288 -13.57 16.87 12.54
C ASN A 288 -15.02 17.37 12.52
N ALA A 289 -15.96 16.58 13.03
CA ALA A 289 -17.37 16.98 13.16
C ALA A 289 -17.53 18.22 14.05
N SER A 290 -16.82 18.26 15.19
CA SER A 290 -16.84 19.42 16.10
C SER A 290 -16.26 20.68 15.44
N ARG A 291 -15.16 20.53 14.69
CA ARG A 291 -14.53 21.62 13.92
C ARG A 291 -15.45 22.13 12.81
N LEU A 292 -16.15 21.25 12.11
CA LEU A 292 -17.04 21.60 10.99
C LEU A 292 -18.41 22.15 11.41
N ALA A 293 -18.91 21.78 12.59
CA ALA A 293 -20.23 22.17 13.09
C ALA A 293 -20.57 23.68 13.01
N PRO A 294 -19.69 24.63 13.40
CA PRO A 294 -19.99 26.06 13.26
C PRO A 294 -20.15 26.49 11.80
N TYR A 295 -19.30 25.98 10.90
CA TYR A 295 -19.36 26.30 9.47
C TYR A 295 -20.64 25.77 8.85
N LEU A 296 -21.02 24.52 9.16
CA LEU A 296 -22.26 23.91 8.66
C LEU A 296 -23.49 24.74 9.04
N ARG A 297 -23.64 25.10 10.33
CA ARG A 297 -24.77 25.92 10.79
C ARG A 297 -24.83 27.29 10.10
N ALA A 298 -23.68 27.95 9.95
CA ALA A 298 -23.62 29.25 9.28
C ALA A 298 -23.97 29.12 7.78
N PHE A 299 -23.51 28.04 7.14
CA PHE A 299 -23.70 27.79 5.72
C PHE A 299 -25.12 27.36 5.38
N GLU A 300 -25.75 26.52 6.20
CA GLU A 300 -27.19 26.18 6.11
C GLU A 300 -28.04 27.45 6.17
N ARG A 301 -27.77 28.32 7.15
CA ARG A 301 -28.48 29.60 7.28
C ARG A 301 -28.24 30.53 6.10
N ALA A 302 -27.04 30.55 5.53
CA ALA A 302 -26.73 31.33 4.34
C ALA A 302 -27.53 30.83 3.13
N ALA A 303 -27.65 29.51 2.96
CA ALA A 303 -28.40 28.90 1.87
C ALA A 303 -29.90 29.17 1.95
N GLU A 304 -30.48 29.14 3.16
CA GLU A 304 -31.88 29.52 3.41
C GLU A 304 -32.15 30.99 3.00
N ARG A 305 -31.31 31.92 3.47
CA ARG A 305 -31.45 33.35 3.17
C ARG A 305 -31.24 33.66 1.69
N LEU A 306 -30.28 32.96 1.06
CA LEU A 306 -30.06 33.07 -0.37
C LEU A 306 -31.28 32.61 -1.17
N GLY A 307 -31.92 31.52 -0.75
CA GLY A 307 -33.17 31.04 -1.33
C GLY A 307 -34.34 32.02 -1.15
N ALA A 308 -34.33 32.80 -0.06
CA ALA A 308 -35.28 33.90 0.17
C ALA A 308 -34.99 35.15 -0.68
N GLY A 309 -33.91 35.16 -1.49
CA GLY A 309 -33.56 36.24 -2.40
C GLY A 309 -32.64 37.31 -1.82
N GLU A 310 -32.01 37.08 -0.67
CA GLU A 310 -31.03 38.00 -0.10
C GLU A 310 -29.69 37.96 -0.87
N PRO A 311 -28.94 39.08 -0.96
CA PRO A 311 -27.67 39.15 -1.69
C PRO A 311 -26.58 38.22 -1.13
N LEU A 312 -25.74 37.66 -2.00
CA LEU A 312 -24.68 36.71 -1.63
C LEU A 312 -23.72 37.29 -0.57
N GLU A 313 -23.36 38.56 -0.69
CA GLU A 313 -22.44 39.21 0.24
C GLU A 313 -23.00 39.29 1.68
N GLU A 314 -24.32 39.45 1.82
CA GLU A 314 -24.99 39.57 3.12
C GLU A 314 -25.25 38.22 3.79
N VAL A 315 -25.56 37.20 2.99
CA VAL A 315 -25.86 35.86 3.51
C VAL A 315 -24.60 35.13 3.97
N CYS A 316 -23.47 35.35 3.30
CA CYS A 316 -22.20 34.68 3.59
C CYS A 316 -21.42 35.30 4.75
N TRP A 317 -21.80 36.49 5.24
CA TRP A 317 -21.05 37.22 6.27
C TRP A 317 -20.76 36.38 7.53
N ASN A 318 -21.77 35.69 8.06
CA ASN A 318 -21.61 34.88 9.27
C ASN A 318 -20.69 33.68 9.07
N PHE A 319 -20.69 33.08 7.87
CA PHE A 319 -19.75 32.01 7.53
C PHE A 319 -18.33 32.56 7.40
N LEU A 320 -18.15 33.66 6.65
CA LEU A 320 -16.84 34.27 6.41
C LEU A 320 -16.22 34.93 7.64
N ALA A 321 -17.03 35.23 8.67
CA ALA A 321 -16.55 35.70 9.97
C ALA A 321 -15.90 34.60 10.82
N LEU A 322 -16.15 33.32 10.51
CA LEU A 322 -15.50 32.20 11.19
C LEU A 322 -14.01 32.13 10.83
N ASP A 323 -13.18 31.70 11.78
CA ASP A 323 -11.76 31.51 11.52
C ASP A 323 -11.55 30.52 10.36
N HIS A 324 -10.51 30.74 9.56
CA HIS A 324 -10.17 29.91 8.39
C HIS A 324 -11.24 29.82 7.28
N ALA A 325 -12.42 30.43 7.42
CA ALA A 325 -13.35 30.57 6.31
C ALA A 325 -12.71 31.44 5.23
N ALA A 326 -12.57 30.87 4.03
CA ALA A 326 -11.77 31.46 2.97
C ALA A 326 -12.60 32.40 2.11
N ARG A 327 -13.66 31.85 1.52
CA ARG A 327 -14.48 32.54 0.52
C ARG A 327 -15.81 31.86 0.33
N CYS A 328 -16.75 32.60 -0.23
CA CYS A 328 -17.99 32.06 -0.80
C CYS A 328 -18.11 32.43 -2.27
N PHE A 329 -18.75 31.55 -3.04
CA PHE A 329 -19.01 31.77 -4.46
C PHE A 329 -20.28 31.05 -4.88
N LEU A 330 -20.90 31.52 -5.96
CA LEU A 330 -22.15 30.99 -6.46
C LEU A 330 -21.96 30.42 -7.87
N LEU A 331 -22.50 29.23 -8.09
CA LEU A 331 -22.49 28.57 -9.40
C LEU A 331 -23.91 28.48 -9.96
N ASP A 332 -24.06 28.63 -11.27
CA ASP A 332 -25.33 28.33 -11.95
C ASP A 332 -25.55 26.80 -12.07
N ALA A 333 -26.72 26.41 -12.57
CA ALA A 333 -27.07 25.00 -12.80
C ALA A 333 -26.14 24.26 -13.80
N LYS A 334 -25.27 24.98 -14.52
CA LYS A 334 -24.28 24.42 -15.46
C LYS A 334 -22.86 24.42 -14.88
N GLY A 335 -22.71 24.79 -13.61
CA GLY A 335 -21.43 24.88 -12.90
C GLY A 335 -20.61 26.12 -13.23
N LYS A 336 -21.16 27.09 -13.96
CA LYS A 336 -20.46 28.33 -14.26
C LYS A 336 -20.55 29.28 -13.08
N GLN A 337 -19.42 29.85 -12.69
CA GLN A 337 -19.39 30.81 -11.60
C GLN A 337 -20.09 32.12 -11.98
N ALA A 338 -21.05 32.51 -11.15
CA ALA A 338 -21.76 33.78 -11.23
C ALA A 338 -21.09 34.80 -10.29
N GLY A 339 -20.65 35.93 -10.86
CA GLY A 339 -20.00 36.99 -10.09
C GLY A 339 -18.57 36.65 -9.63
N ARG A 340 -18.07 37.43 -8.67
CA ARG A 340 -16.74 37.27 -8.07
C ARG A 340 -16.84 36.48 -6.77
N ASN A 341 -15.70 35.99 -6.28
CA ASN A 341 -15.63 35.41 -4.94
C ASN A 341 -15.94 36.49 -3.88
N VAL A 342 -16.71 36.11 -2.86
CA VAL A 342 -16.92 36.93 -1.66
C VAL A 342 -15.88 36.52 -0.63
N VAL A 343 -15.07 37.48 -0.18
CA VAL A 343 -13.99 37.29 0.80
C VAL A 343 -14.09 38.38 1.87
N LEU A 344 -13.82 38.04 3.14
CA LEU A 344 -13.90 38.99 4.25
C LEU A 344 -12.53 39.52 4.71
N ARG A 345 -11.46 38.71 4.57
CA ARG A 345 -10.11 39.12 4.96
C ARG A 345 -9.28 39.54 3.74
N ALA A 346 -8.76 40.77 3.76
CA ALA A 346 -7.97 41.37 2.68
C ALA A 346 -6.50 40.88 2.63
N ASP A 347 -6.03 40.23 3.69
CA ASP A 347 -4.66 39.71 3.85
C ASP A 347 -4.35 38.48 2.96
N ARG A 348 -5.35 37.90 2.31
CA ARG A 348 -5.18 36.77 1.36
C ARG A 348 -4.60 37.13 -0.01
N ALA A 349 -4.62 38.41 -0.40
CA ALA A 349 -4.10 38.86 -1.69
C ALA A 349 -2.60 38.54 -1.91
N ALA A 350 -1.84 38.25 -0.84
CA ALA A 350 -0.43 37.90 -0.93
C ALA A 350 -0.17 36.46 -1.42
N HIS A 351 -1.03 35.49 -1.10
CA HIS A 351 -0.87 34.08 -1.53
C HIS A 351 -1.24 33.86 -3.00
N GLU A 352 -2.03 34.76 -3.59
CA GLU A 352 -2.45 34.74 -5.00
C GLU A 352 -1.29 34.95 -6.00
N THR A 353 -0.12 35.40 -5.53
CA THR A 353 1.01 35.78 -6.40
C THR A 353 1.73 34.60 -7.05
N ARG A 354 1.71 33.40 -6.44
CA ARG A 354 2.44 32.22 -6.96
C ARG A 354 1.71 31.51 -8.10
N PHE A 355 0.38 31.57 -8.13
CA PHE A 355 -0.49 30.94 -9.14
C PHE A 355 -1.45 31.95 -9.78
N LEU A 356 -0.95 33.16 -10.04
CA LEU A 356 -1.74 34.30 -10.54
C LEU A 356 -2.68 34.00 -11.73
N PRO A 357 -2.32 33.15 -12.73
CA PRO A 357 -3.24 32.81 -13.82
C PRO A 357 -4.53 32.10 -13.38
N LEU A 358 -4.56 31.53 -12.18
CA LEU A 358 -5.69 30.79 -11.61
C LEU A 358 -6.48 31.58 -10.56
N ALA A 359 -6.04 32.82 -10.25
CA ALA A 359 -6.70 33.66 -9.24
C ALA A 359 -8.05 34.22 -9.72
N ASP A 360 -8.20 34.49 -11.02
CA ASP A 360 -9.47 34.95 -11.60
C ASP A 360 -10.38 33.77 -11.96
N ALA A 361 -11.35 33.49 -11.08
CA ALA A 361 -12.36 32.47 -11.28
C ALA A 361 -13.60 32.97 -12.04
N GLN A 362 -13.65 34.24 -12.47
CA GLN A 362 -14.85 34.79 -13.10
C GLN A 362 -15.12 34.08 -14.44
N GLY A 363 -16.30 33.46 -14.54
CA GLY A 363 -16.68 32.69 -15.72
C GLY A 363 -16.04 31.29 -15.81
N ALA A 364 -15.28 30.86 -14.80
CA ALA A 364 -14.79 29.50 -14.69
C ALA A 364 -15.96 28.50 -14.60
N ASN A 365 -15.72 27.28 -15.08
CA ASN A 365 -16.70 26.20 -15.05
C ASN A 365 -16.22 25.08 -14.11
N TRP A 366 -17.02 24.85 -13.08
CA TRP A 366 -16.76 23.93 -11.97
C TRP A 366 -17.61 22.66 -12.05
N LEU A 367 -18.31 22.41 -13.16
CA LEU A 367 -19.18 21.25 -13.39
C LEU A 367 -18.55 19.89 -13.04
N ARG A 368 -17.23 19.76 -13.24
CA ARG A 368 -16.49 18.51 -13.01
C ARG A 368 -16.15 18.26 -11.54
N ARG A 369 -16.28 19.27 -10.68
CA ARG A 369 -15.83 19.19 -9.29
C ARG A 369 -16.81 18.39 -8.44
N PRO A 370 -16.33 17.54 -7.50
CA PRO A 370 -17.20 16.72 -6.66
C PRO A 370 -18.26 17.54 -5.91
N TYR A 371 -17.86 18.63 -5.26
CA TYR A 371 -18.78 19.51 -4.51
C TYR A 371 -19.98 19.99 -5.35
N PHE A 372 -19.76 20.33 -6.62
CA PHE A 372 -20.85 20.77 -7.49
C PHE A 372 -21.79 19.60 -7.83
N ARG A 373 -21.22 18.46 -8.22
CA ARG A 373 -21.98 17.27 -8.62
C ARG A 373 -22.80 16.73 -7.46
N ASP A 374 -22.23 16.69 -6.27
CA ASP A 374 -22.87 16.19 -5.06
C ASP A 374 -24.06 17.09 -4.66
N ALA A 375 -23.87 18.40 -4.69
CA ALA A 375 -24.92 19.38 -4.43
C ALA A 375 -26.10 19.29 -5.42
N ILE A 376 -25.83 19.09 -6.71
CA ILE A 376 -26.88 18.91 -7.73
C ILE A 376 -27.60 17.57 -7.58
N ASN A 377 -26.90 16.48 -7.25
CA ASN A 377 -27.49 15.15 -7.11
C ASN A 377 -28.38 15.02 -5.87
N ALA A 378 -28.08 15.75 -4.80
CA ALA A 378 -28.88 15.80 -3.58
C ALA A 378 -29.06 17.26 -3.14
N PRO A 379 -30.04 17.97 -3.73
CA PRO A 379 -30.36 19.36 -3.37
C PRO A 379 -30.78 19.51 -1.92
N GLU A 380 -30.74 20.75 -1.40
CA GLU A 380 -31.19 21.13 -0.03
C GLU A 380 -30.38 20.51 1.13
N ARG A 381 -29.38 19.68 0.84
CA ARG A 381 -28.43 19.16 1.81
C ARG A 381 -27.06 19.82 1.62
N VAL A 382 -26.42 20.22 2.73
CA VAL A 382 -25.03 20.65 2.68
C VAL A 382 -24.11 19.45 2.52
N HIS A 383 -23.27 19.51 1.50
CA HIS A 383 -22.22 18.55 1.20
C HIS A 383 -20.86 19.11 1.62
N VAL A 384 -20.00 18.22 2.12
CA VAL A 384 -18.65 18.55 2.59
C VAL A 384 -17.68 17.69 1.81
N THR A 385 -16.68 18.31 1.16
CA THR A 385 -15.62 17.55 0.50
C THR A 385 -14.66 16.94 1.52
N ARG A 386 -13.94 15.89 1.13
CA ARG A 386 -12.65 15.57 1.78
C ARG A 386 -11.67 16.74 1.57
N PRO A 387 -10.66 16.92 2.45
CA PRO A 387 -9.61 17.90 2.21
C PRO A 387 -8.94 17.70 0.86
N TYR A 388 -8.77 18.77 0.10
CA TYR A 388 -8.13 18.74 -1.23
C TYR A 388 -7.40 20.05 -1.50
N LEU A 389 -6.48 20.04 -2.47
CA LEU A 389 -5.77 21.24 -2.88
C LEU A 389 -6.67 22.14 -3.73
N SER A 390 -6.95 23.36 -3.25
CA SER A 390 -7.68 24.38 -4.01
C SER A 390 -6.86 24.82 -5.22
N ILE A 391 -7.48 24.84 -6.40
CA ILE A 391 -6.79 25.27 -7.64
C ILE A 391 -6.45 26.77 -7.65
N ASN A 392 -7.26 27.59 -6.99
CA ASN A 392 -7.12 29.04 -7.03
C ASN A 392 -6.03 29.55 -6.08
N GLU A 393 -5.86 28.90 -4.93
CA GLU A 393 -4.96 29.36 -3.85
C GLU A 393 -3.79 28.39 -3.60
N ALA A 394 -3.82 27.18 -4.17
CA ALA A 394 -2.86 26.10 -3.92
C ALA A 394 -2.67 25.81 -2.41
N LEU A 395 -3.75 25.98 -1.64
CA LEU A 395 -3.84 25.63 -0.23
C LEU A 395 -4.80 24.46 -0.03
N PRO A 396 -4.52 23.55 0.92
CA PRO A 396 -5.48 22.54 1.35
C PRO A 396 -6.77 23.21 1.85
N CYS A 397 -7.91 22.74 1.38
CA CYS A 397 -9.22 23.26 1.76
C CYS A 397 -10.27 22.17 1.85
N VAL A 398 -11.34 22.49 2.56
CA VAL A 398 -12.62 21.76 2.54
C VAL A 398 -13.67 22.70 1.94
N THR A 399 -14.44 22.21 0.99
CA THR A 399 -15.53 22.97 0.37
C THR A 399 -16.87 22.47 0.90
N LEU A 400 -17.68 23.40 1.44
CA LEU A 400 -19.10 23.23 1.67
C LEU A 400 -19.86 23.60 0.39
N SER A 401 -20.89 22.83 0.06
CA SER A 401 -21.73 23.11 -1.11
C SER A 401 -23.18 22.70 -0.91
N VAL A 402 -24.12 23.48 -1.44
CA VAL A 402 -25.55 23.19 -1.39
C VAL A 402 -26.27 23.79 -2.59
N ALA A 403 -27.13 23.00 -3.23
CA ALA A 403 -27.99 23.49 -4.29
C ALA A 403 -29.26 24.10 -3.69
N THR A 404 -29.57 25.34 -4.07
CA THR A 404 -30.75 26.09 -3.65
C THR A 404 -31.41 26.77 -4.85
N ARG A 405 -32.68 27.17 -4.71
CA ARG A 405 -33.40 27.95 -5.72
C ARG A 405 -33.40 29.42 -5.37
N VAL A 406 -32.94 30.25 -6.29
CA VAL A 406 -33.02 31.72 -6.19
C VAL A 406 -33.95 32.19 -7.30
N GLY A 407 -35.19 32.56 -6.93
CA GLY A 407 -36.27 32.74 -7.90
C GLY A 407 -36.57 31.45 -8.67
N GLU A 408 -36.53 31.51 -10.01
CA GLU A 408 -36.73 30.33 -10.87
C GLU A 408 -35.43 29.58 -11.21
N GLN A 409 -34.27 30.08 -10.76
CA GLN A 409 -32.97 29.52 -11.11
C GLN A 409 -32.43 28.62 -10.00
N THR A 410 -31.91 27.45 -10.38
CA THR A 410 -31.10 26.62 -9.47
C THR A 410 -29.67 27.13 -9.46
N CYS A 411 -29.16 27.38 -8.26
CA CYS A 411 -27.78 27.79 -8.03
C CYS A 411 -27.14 26.87 -6.99
N VAL A 412 -25.82 26.72 -7.04
CA VAL A 412 -25.04 26.01 -6.02
C VAL A 412 -24.22 27.03 -5.26
N LEU A 413 -24.54 27.21 -3.98
CA LEU A 413 -23.73 28.01 -3.05
C LEU A 413 -22.54 27.15 -2.62
N CYS A 414 -21.34 27.71 -2.72
CA CYS A 414 -20.10 27.09 -2.29
C CYS A 414 -19.37 27.96 -1.26
N GLY A 415 -18.69 27.32 -0.30
CA GLY A 415 -17.87 27.98 0.71
C GLY A 415 -16.61 27.18 1.00
N ASP A 416 -15.44 27.80 0.85
CA ASP A 416 -14.17 27.14 1.12
C ASP A 416 -13.70 27.47 2.54
N ILE A 417 -13.10 26.48 3.20
CA ILE A 417 -12.48 26.56 4.52
C ILE A 417 -11.03 26.10 4.35
N ASP A 418 -10.06 26.91 4.77
CA ASP A 418 -8.67 26.47 4.78
C ASP A 418 -8.51 25.32 5.76
N TRP A 419 -7.95 24.22 5.27
CA TRP A 419 -7.88 22.98 6.01
C TRP A 419 -6.44 22.56 6.23
N MET A 420 -5.78 23.24 7.16
CA MET A 420 -4.48 22.83 7.68
C MET A 420 -4.72 21.73 8.74
N ASP A 421 -3.96 20.64 8.65
CA ASP A 421 -3.85 19.66 9.72
C ASP A 421 -3.08 20.30 10.89
N GLU A 422 -3.63 20.16 12.11
CA GLU A 422 -3.03 20.67 13.36
C GLU A 422 -1.99 19.71 13.93
#